data_AF-A0AAW2VVQ6-F1
#
_entry.id   AF-A0AAW2VVQ6-F1
#
_cell.length_a   1.000
_cell.length_b   1.000
_cell.length_c   1.000
_cell.angle_alpha   90.00
_cell.angle_beta   90.00
_cell.angle_gamma   90.00
#
_symmetry.space_group_name_H-M   'P 1'
#
loop_
_entity.id
_entity.type
_entity.pdbx_description
1 polymer ?
#
loop_
_entity_poly.entity_id
_entity_poly.type
_entity_poly.pdbx_seq_one_letter_code
_entity_poly.pdbx_strand_id
1 'polypeptide(L)'
;MLYRRSYEGIFLRCLSDEEKVQAMEEAHSGVCGAHQLGPKLHFRMNRMGYYWPTMVKDCIDYAKRCQACQFHGNLIHQPPEPLHPTVASWPFDAWGLDVVGPMTKSPRGHLYILAATDYFFIS
;
A
#
# COMPACT_ATOMS: atom_id res chain seq x y z
N MET A 1 -6.48 -9.51 -37.62
CA MET A 1 -7.10 -9.17 -36.32
C MET A 1 -7.77 -10.43 -35.77
N LEU A 2 -7.44 -10.85 -34.55
CA LEU A 2 -7.95 -12.10 -33.95
C LEU A 2 -8.99 -11.78 -32.88
N TYR A 3 -9.94 -12.70 -32.67
CA TYR A 3 -10.99 -12.58 -31.66
C TYR A 3 -11.18 -13.87 -30.88
N ARG A 4 -11.56 -13.74 -29.61
CA ARG A 4 -12.01 -14.84 -28.76
C ARG A 4 -13.46 -14.62 -28.38
N ARG A 5 -14.29 -15.66 -28.54
CA ARG A 5 -15.66 -15.65 -28.03
C ARG A 5 -15.64 -15.90 -26.52
N SER A 6 -16.24 -14.99 -25.74
CA SER A 6 -16.44 -15.16 -24.31
C SER A 6 -17.53 -16.21 -24.04
N TYR A 7 -17.65 -16.64 -22.78
CA TYR A 7 -18.74 -17.54 -22.36
C TYR A 7 -20.12 -16.92 -22.61
N GLU A 8 -20.24 -15.60 -22.47
CA GLU A 8 -21.46 -14.82 -22.74
C GLU A 8 -21.71 -14.58 -24.23
N GLY A 9 -20.87 -15.13 -25.11
CA GLY A 9 -21.00 -15.00 -26.56
C GLY A 9 -20.46 -13.69 -27.14
N ILE A 10 -19.84 -12.84 -26.33
CA ILE A 10 -19.25 -11.56 -26.77
C ILE A 10 -17.89 -11.82 -27.43
N PHE A 11 -17.60 -11.15 -28.54
CA PHE A 11 -16.30 -11.22 -29.19
C PHE A 11 -15.31 -10.22 -28.57
N LEU A 12 -14.26 -10.75 -27.96
CA LEU A 12 -13.14 -9.97 -27.41
C LEU A 12 -12.00 -9.95 -28.43
N ARG A 13 -11.47 -8.77 -28.73
CA ARG A 13 -10.32 -8.57 -29.62
C ARG A 13 -9.04 -9.05 -28.94
N CYS A 14 -8.32 -9.94 -29.59
CA CYS A 14 -7.03 -10.40 -29.12
C CYS A 14 -5.97 -9.32 -29.41
N LEU A 15 -5.19 -8.96 -28.38
CA LEU A 15 -4.11 -7.98 -28.50
C LEU A 15 -2.77 -8.66 -28.78
N SER A 16 -1.95 -8.01 -29.60
CA SER A 16 -0.52 -8.31 -29.73
C SER A 16 0.27 -7.90 -28.48
N ASP A 17 1.55 -8.25 -28.42
CA ASP A 17 2.42 -7.94 -27.29
C ASP A 17 2.67 -6.44 -27.13
N GLU A 18 2.71 -5.69 -28.23
CA GLU A 18 2.83 -4.23 -28.21
C GLU A 18 1.51 -3.58 -27.75
N GLU A 19 0.38 -4.02 -28.31
CA GLU A 19 -0.94 -3.47 -27.99
C GLU A 19 -1.35 -3.72 -26.54
N LYS A 20 -1.03 -4.90 -25.97
CA LYS A 20 -1.38 -5.19 -24.58
C LYS A 20 -0.64 -4.26 -23.61
N VAL A 21 0.61 -3.89 -23.91
CA VAL A 21 1.40 -2.96 -23.07
C VAL A 21 0.75 -1.58 -23.13
N GLN A 22 0.47 -1.07 -24.33
CA GLN A 22 -0.17 0.23 -24.51
C GLN A 22 -1.56 0.29 -23.86
N ALA A 23 -2.36 -0.76 -23.99
CA ALA A 23 -3.69 -0.82 -23.38
C ALA A 23 -3.63 -0.83 -21.84
N MET A 24 -2.67 -1.57 -21.26
CA MET A 24 -2.46 -1.57 -19.81
C MET A 24 -1.95 -0.22 -19.32
N GLU A 25 -1.05 0.43 -20.06
CA GLU A 25 -0.53 1.76 -19.73
C GLU A 25 -1.64 2.81 -19.72
N GLU A 26 -2.41 2.94 -20.80
CA GLU A 26 -3.47 3.94 -20.91
C GLU A 26 -4.55 3.73 -19.84
N ALA A 27 -4.93 2.48 -19.56
CA ALA A 27 -5.96 2.21 -18.57
C ALA A 27 -5.48 2.27 -17.11
N HIS A 28 -4.19 2.12 -16.86
CA HIS A 28 -3.62 2.24 -15.52
C HIS A 28 -3.23 3.69 -15.20
N SER A 29 -2.50 4.35 -16.10
CA SER A 29 -1.85 5.65 -15.91
C SER A 29 -2.13 6.68 -17.01
N GLY A 30 -2.96 6.38 -18.01
CA GLY A 30 -3.37 7.34 -19.03
C GLY A 30 -4.29 8.44 -18.50
N VAL A 31 -4.93 9.19 -19.40
CA VAL A 31 -5.74 10.37 -19.03
C VAL A 31 -6.90 10.02 -18.10
N CYS A 32 -7.50 8.85 -18.32
CA CYS A 32 -8.54 8.28 -17.48
C CYS A 32 -8.00 7.13 -16.60
N GLY A 33 -6.68 7.09 -16.38
CA GLY A 33 -5.98 6.17 -15.52
C GLY A 33 -6.32 6.44 -14.05
N ALA A 34 -6.46 5.38 -13.28
CA ALA A 34 -6.82 5.49 -11.86
C ALA A 34 -5.94 4.61 -10.98
N HIS A 35 -4.74 4.25 -11.46
CA HIS A 35 -3.75 3.44 -10.75
C HIS A 35 -4.36 2.19 -10.09
N GLN A 36 -5.27 1.53 -10.81
CA GLN A 36 -6.05 0.43 -10.27
C GLN A 36 -5.17 -0.79 -9.99
N LEU A 37 -5.51 -1.54 -8.95
CA LEU A 37 -4.91 -2.84 -8.65
C LEU A 37 -5.06 -3.80 -9.84
N GLY A 38 -4.11 -4.73 -9.99
CA GLY A 38 -4.07 -5.70 -11.08
C GLY A 38 -5.40 -6.38 -11.43
N PRO A 39 -6.13 -6.96 -10.45
CA PRO A 39 -7.43 -7.59 -10.73
C PRO A 39 -8.48 -6.62 -11.31
N LYS A 40 -8.49 -5.37 -10.85
CA LYS A 40 -9.39 -4.32 -11.37
C LYS A 40 -8.95 -3.84 -12.75
N LEU A 41 -7.64 -3.76 -13.01
CA LEU A 41 -7.11 -3.45 -14.32
C LEU A 41 -7.51 -4.52 -15.34
N HIS A 42 -7.37 -5.80 -14.99
CA HIS A 42 -7.85 -6.93 -15.82
C HIS A 42 -9.35 -6.79 -16.13
N PHE A 43 -10.19 -6.54 -15.11
CA PHE A 43 -11.63 -6.37 -15.31
C PHE A 43 -11.95 -5.22 -16.28
N ARG A 44 -11.24 -4.09 -16.15
CA ARG A 44 -11.36 -2.93 -17.05
C ARG A 44 -11.01 -3.30 -18.49
N MET A 45 -9.91 -4.00 -18.71
CA MET A 45 -9.48 -4.46 -20.03
C MET A 45 -10.48 -5.44 -20.67
N ASN A 46 -11.03 -6.35 -19.88
CA ASN A 46 -12.06 -7.28 -20.37
C ASN A 46 -13.33 -6.52 -20.80
N ARG A 47 -13.75 -5.53 -20.01
CA ARG A 47 -14.90 -4.67 -20.31
C ARG A 47 -14.68 -3.77 -21.54
N MET A 48 -13.43 -3.42 -21.85
CA MET A 48 -13.05 -2.74 -23.10
C MET A 48 -13.08 -3.66 -24.32
N GLY A 49 -13.37 -4.95 -24.13
CA GLY A 49 -13.46 -5.92 -25.21
C GLY A 49 -12.10 -6.51 -25.60
N TYR A 50 -11.11 -6.50 -24.72
CA TYR A 50 -9.77 -7.03 -25.00
C TYR A 50 -9.53 -8.39 -24.35
N TYR A 51 -8.65 -9.17 -24.98
CA TYR A 51 -8.24 -10.48 -24.47
C TYR A 51 -6.80 -10.83 -24.85
N TRP A 52 -6.12 -11.54 -23.96
CA TRP A 52 -4.94 -12.35 -24.26
C TRP A 52 -4.79 -13.46 -23.20
N PRO A 53 -4.06 -14.56 -23.46
CA PRO A 53 -4.05 -15.72 -22.56
C PRO A 53 -3.53 -15.44 -21.14
N THR A 54 -2.54 -14.57 -21.00
CA THR A 54 -1.86 -14.25 -19.72
C THR A 54 -2.39 -12.99 -19.04
N MET A 55 -3.52 -12.46 -19.50
CA MET A 55 -4.06 -11.15 -19.13
C MET A 55 -4.18 -10.88 -17.63
N VAL A 56 -4.66 -11.84 -16.84
CA VAL A 56 -4.76 -11.68 -15.38
C VAL A 56 -3.38 -11.48 -14.76
N LYS A 57 -2.41 -12.33 -15.14
CA LYS A 57 -1.04 -12.26 -14.63
C LYS A 57 -0.38 -10.96 -15.05
N ASP A 58 -0.48 -10.60 -16.34
CA ASP A 58 0.17 -9.41 -16.88
C ASP A 58 -0.37 -8.13 -16.23
N CYS A 59 -1.68 -8.01 -16.03
CA CYS A 59 -2.27 -6.86 -15.32
C CYS A 59 -1.80 -6.77 -13.86
N ILE A 60 -1.66 -7.91 -13.17
CA ILE A 60 -1.13 -7.95 -11.80
C ILE A 60 0.33 -7.53 -11.77
N ASP A 61 1.16 -8.10 -12.63
CA ASP A 61 2.58 -7.80 -12.68
C ASP A 61 2.82 -6.33 -13.12
N TYR A 62 2.01 -5.81 -14.05
CA TYR A 62 2.07 -4.41 -14.48
C TYR A 62 1.77 -3.45 -13.32
N ALA A 63 0.64 -3.63 -12.64
CA ALA A 63 0.26 -2.78 -11.51
C ALA A 63 1.27 -2.86 -10.35
N LYS A 64 1.84 -4.05 -10.10
CA LYS A 64 2.88 -4.24 -9.07
C LYS A 64 4.18 -3.52 -9.39
N ARG A 65 4.54 -3.34 -10.66
CA ARG A 65 5.77 -2.65 -11.10
C ARG A 65 5.61 -1.12 -11.16
N CYS A 66 4.39 -0.60 -11.03
CA CYS A 66 4.16 0.84 -11.06
C CYS A 66 4.81 1.52 -9.84
N GLN A 67 5.83 2.35 -10.08
CA GLN A 67 6.56 3.07 -9.02
C GLN A 67 5.65 3.99 -8.21
N ALA A 68 4.72 4.70 -8.88
CA ALA A 68 3.76 5.56 -8.19
C ALA A 68 2.88 4.74 -7.23
N CYS A 69 2.41 3.56 -7.64
CA CYS A 69 1.64 2.68 -6.76
C CYS A 69 2.49 2.09 -5.62
N GLN A 70 3.76 1.81 -5.85
CA GLN A 70 4.66 1.32 -4.81
C GLN A 70 4.95 2.40 -3.75
N PHE A 71 5.18 3.64 -4.18
CA PHE A 71 5.49 4.75 -3.28
C PHE A 71 4.28 5.19 -2.44
N HIS A 72 3.10 5.23 -3.06
CA HIS A 72 1.85 5.64 -2.39
C HIS A 72 1.03 4.46 -1.86
N GLY A 73 1.57 3.24 -1.95
CA GLY A 73 0.91 2.03 -1.50
C GLY A 73 0.76 2.00 0.02
N ASN A 74 -0.43 1.64 0.49
CA ASN A 74 -0.69 1.48 1.91
C ASN A 74 0.20 0.36 2.51
N LEU A 75 1.13 0.72 3.40
CA LEU A 75 1.99 -0.22 4.15
C LEU A 75 1.25 -0.96 5.30
N ILE A 76 -0.09 -0.99 5.27
CA ILE A 76 -0.95 -1.47 6.37
C ILE A 76 -0.70 -2.96 6.72
N HIS A 77 -0.04 -3.71 5.83
CA HIS A 77 0.22 -5.15 5.99
C HIS A 77 1.65 -5.50 6.39
N GLN A 78 2.52 -4.52 6.69
CA GLN A 78 3.78 -4.87 7.32
C GLN A 78 3.52 -5.29 8.77
N PRO A 79 3.96 -6.49 9.20
CA PRO A 79 3.90 -6.82 10.61
C PRO A 79 4.71 -5.78 11.38
N PRO A 80 4.23 -5.30 12.53
CA PRO A 80 5.04 -4.43 13.38
C PRO A 80 6.35 -5.15 13.69
N GLU A 81 7.46 -4.42 13.64
CA GLU A 81 8.73 -4.97 14.09
C GLU A 81 8.59 -5.44 15.55
N PRO A 82 9.08 -6.64 15.88
CA PRO A 82 9.05 -7.11 17.26
C PRO A 82 9.77 -6.10 18.17
N LEU A 83 9.05 -5.53 19.13
CA LEU A 83 9.66 -4.70 20.15
C LEU A 83 10.50 -5.59 21.08
N HIS A 84 11.75 -5.22 21.28
CA HIS A 84 12.62 -5.85 22.28
C HIS A 84 12.46 -5.11 23.61
N PRO A 85 12.08 -5.79 24.71
CA PRO A 85 12.00 -5.14 26.01
C PRO A 85 13.39 -4.66 26.44
N THR A 86 13.47 -3.43 26.95
CA THR A 86 14.67 -2.95 27.62
C THR A 86 14.72 -3.61 29.00
N VAL A 87 15.73 -4.43 29.26
CA VAL A 87 15.94 -5.09 30.56
C VAL A 87 16.88 -4.21 31.38
N ALA A 88 16.40 -3.70 32.51
CA ALA A 88 17.21 -2.98 33.49
C ALA A 88 17.64 -3.94 34.61
N SER A 89 18.92 -3.96 34.95
CA SER A 89 19.46 -4.92 35.94
C SER A 89 19.42 -4.41 37.38
N TRP A 90 19.29 -3.09 37.57
CA TRP A 90 19.20 -2.41 38.87
C TRP A 90 18.48 -1.05 38.72
N PRO A 91 18.01 -0.42 39.82
CA PRO A 91 17.41 0.91 39.75
C PRO A 91 18.34 1.92 39.06
N PHE A 92 17.77 2.77 38.20
CA PHE A 92 18.45 3.79 37.40
C PHE A 92 19.38 3.28 36.29
N ASP A 93 19.32 1.99 35.94
CA ASP A 93 20.08 1.41 34.81
C ASP A 93 19.53 1.87 33.45
N ALA A 94 18.19 1.97 33.32
CA ALA A 94 17.52 2.50 32.13
C ALA A 94 16.19 3.17 32.48
N TRP A 95 15.86 4.24 31.76
CA TRP A 95 14.65 5.04 31.98
C TRP A 95 14.07 5.53 30.66
N GLY A 96 12.73 5.48 30.57
CA GLY A 96 11.96 6.04 29.47
C GLY A 96 11.53 7.46 29.78
N LEU A 97 11.63 8.34 28.80
CA LEU A 97 11.10 9.70 28.85
C LEU A 97 9.96 9.85 27.84
N ASP A 98 8.85 10.43 28.28
CA ASP A 98 7.74 10.78 27.40
C ASP A 98 7.22 12.20 27.71
N VAL A 99 6.67 12.86 26.71
CA VAL A 99 6.11 14.21 26.81
C VAL A 99 4.63 14.16 26.53
N VAL A 100 3.84 14.52 27.54
CA VAL A 100 2.39 14.61 27.42
C VAL A 100 1.99 16.08 27.19
N GLY A 101 1.36 16.37 26.06
CA GLY A 101 0.74 17.66 25.80
C GLY A 101 0.60 18.01 24.32
N PRO A 102 0.15 19.24 24.01
CA PRO A 102 -0.16 20.31 24.96
C PRO A 102 -1.48 20.09 25.72
N MET A 103 -1.50 20.48 26.98
CA MET A 103 -2.68 20.46 27.86
C MET A 103 -3.16 21.88 28.19
N THR A 104 -4.23 21.97 28.98
CA THR A 104 -4.69 23.26 29.52
C THR A 104 -3.59 23.94 30.33
N LYS A 105 -3.42 25.24 30.09
CA LYS A 105 -2.34 26.03 30.70
C LYS A 105 -2.49 26.05 32.21
N SER A 106 -1.47 25.56 32.92
CA SER A 106 -1.41 25.67 34.38
C SER A 106 -1.33 27.15 34.80
N PRO A 107 -1.64 27.50 36.06
CA PRO A 107 -1.49 28.88 36.57
C PRO A 107 -0.07 29.45 36.41
N ARG A 108 0.95 28.58 36.34
CA ARG A 108 2.35 28.95 36.13
C ARG A 108 2.77 28.99 34.66
N GLY A 109 1.85 28.72 33.75
CA GLY A 109 2.05 28.80 32.31
C GLY A 109 2.55 27.52 31.63
N HIS A 110 2.78 26.43 32.36
CA HIS A 110 3.20 25.15 31.77
C HIS A 110 2.04 24.47 31.03
N LEU A 111 2.37 23.83 29.89
CA LEU A 111 1.44 23.15 28.98
C LEU A 111 1.76 21.65 28.81
N TYR A 112 2.92 21.19 29.26
CA TYR A 112 3.41 19.83 29.04
C TYR A 112 3.81 19.19 30.37
N ILE A 113 3.69 17.88 30.44
CA ILE A 113 4.29 17.05 31.50
C ILE A 113 5.42 16.24 30.87
N LEU A 114 6.58 16.23 31.52
CA LEU A 114 7.63 15.26 31.24
C LEU A 114 7.43 14.08 32.19
N ALA A 115 7.10 12.91 31.64
CA ALA A 115 7.02 11.65 32.37
C ALA A 115 8.37 10.94 32.27
N ALA A 116 8.91 10.51 33.40
CA ALA A 116 10.11 9.68 33.48
C ALA A 116 9.75 8.38 34.19
N THR A 117 10.09 7.25 33.57
CA THR A 117 9.82 5.92 34.13
C THR A 117 11.11 5.12 34.17
N ASP A 118 11.53 4.73 35.36
CA ASP A 118 12.63 3.79 35.54
C ASP A 118 12.14 2.38 35.18
N TYR A 119 12.81 1.76 34.21
CA TYR A 119 12.41 0.47 33.67
C TYR A 119 12.58 -0.68 34.66
N PHE A 120 13.47 -0.54 35.65
CA PHE A 120 13.66 -1.55 36.69
C PHE A 120 12.40 -1.81 37.52
N PHE A 121 11.55 -0.80 37.70
CA PHE A 121 10.34 -0.91 38.51
C PHE A 121 9.10 -1.36 37.72
N ILE A 122 9.22 -1.58 36.41
CA ILE A 122 8.11 -1.99 35.53
C ILE A 122 8.39 -3.28 34.74
N SER A 123 9.63 -3.78 34.75
CA SER A 123 10.05 -5.04 34.12
C SER A 123 9.92 -6.24 35.04
#